data_AF-A0A2W6ARA7-F1
#
_entry.id   AF-A0A2W6ARA7-F1
#
_cell.length_a   1.000
_cell.length_b   1.000
_cell.length_c   1.000
_cell.angle_alpha   90.00
_cell.angle_beta   90.00
_cell.angle_gamma   90.00
#
_symmetry.space_group_name_H-M   'P 1'
#
loop_
_entity.id
_entity.type
_entity.pdbx_description
1 polymer ?
#
loop_
_entity_poly.entity_id
_entity_poly.type
_entity_poly.pdbx_seq_one_letter_code
_entity_poly.pdbx_strand_id
1 'polypeptide(L)'
;MEEEDAPMSFVRLTRPDGSPVAINPDEVVHLAPVPASGPLMGPLSTGARIVFRNQSHQDVRELLDEVIALIDARGAIGPRRRLRASCSCNPPRAPR
;
A
#
# COMPACT_ATOMS: atom_id res chain seq x y z
N MET A 1 -7.44 29.09 2.83
CA MET A 1 -7.90 28.75 1.47
C MET A 1 -6.68 28.22 0.76
N GLU A 2 -6.46 26.94 0.58
CA GLU A 2 -7.13 25.71 0.97
C GLU A 2 -5.94 24.76 1.20
N GLU A 3 -5.95 24.01 2.30
CA GLU A 3 -4.98 22.94 2.53
C GLU A 3 -4.96 22.08 1.26
N GLU A 4 -3.79 21.97 0.64
CA GLU A 4 -3.55 21.15 -0.54
C GLU A 4 -3.93 19.71 -0.19
N ASP A 5 -5.20 19.38 -0.42
CA ASP A 5 -5.76 18.05 -0.52
C ASP A 5 -5.10 17.42 -1.76
N ALA A 6 -3.81 17.10 -1.61
CA ALA A 6 -3.19 16.09 -2.42
C ALA A 6 -4.16 14.91 -2.39
N PRO A 7 -4.48 14.28 -3.54
CA PRO A 7 -5.35 13.11 -3.55
C PRO A 7 -4.60 11.97 -2.86
N MET A 8 -4.59 11.97 -1.53
CA MET A 8 -3.98 10.96 -0.69
C MET A 8 -4.71 9.68 -1.04
N SER A 9 -4.01 8.77 -1.70
CA SER A 9 -4.58 7.52 -2.17
C SER A 9 -4.77 6.59 -0.97
N PHE A 10 -5.78 6.88 -0.15
CA PHE A 10 -6.05 6.17 1.10
C PHE A 10 -6.39 4.70 0.84
N VAL A 11 -5.70 3.78 1.49
CA VAL A 11 -6.01 2.35 1.47
C VAL A 11 -7.26 2.06 2.31
N ARG A 12 -8.29 1.45 1.72
CA ARG A 12 -9.45 0.97 2.47
C ARG A 12 -9.18 -0.43 2.98
N LEU A 13 -9.21 -0.59 4.30
CA LEU A 13 -9.05 -1.85 5.02
C LEU A 13 -10.21 -2.05 6.01
N THR A 14 -10.24 -3.19 6.67
CA THR A 14 -11.28 -3.56 7.62
C THR A 14 -10.68 -3.73 8.99
N ARG A 15 -11.20 -2.97 9.95
CA ARG A 15 -10.79 -3.10 11.35
C ARG A 15 -11.27 -4.43 11.95
N PRO A 16 -10.68 -4.85 13.10
CA PRO A 16 -11.13 -5.99 13.88
C PRO A 16 -12.63 -6.03 14.18
N ASP A 17 -13.23 -4.85 14.38
CA ASP A 17 -14.64 -4.64 14.68
C ASP A 17 -15.56 -4.79 13.44
N GLY A 18 -14.99 -4.99 12.25
CA GLY A 18 -15.71 -5.05 10.97
C GLY A 18 -15.98 -3.68 10.35
N SER A 19 -15.57 -2.59 10.99
CA SER A 19 -15.72 -1.24 10.45
C SER A 19 -14.70 -0.97 9.35
N PRO A 20 -15.08 -0.30 8.25
CA PRO A 20 -14.11 0.12 7.25
C PRO A 20 -13.21 1.23 7.81
N VAL A 21 -11.91 1.18 7.49
CA VAL A 21 -10.93 2.20 7.85
C VAL A 21 -10.13 2.62 6.62
N ALA A 22 -9.88 3.93 6.51
CA ALA A 22 -9.02 4.50 5.49
C ALA A 22 -7.63 4.76 6.09
N ILE A 23 -6.61 4.16 5.49
CA ILE A 23 -5.20 4.26 5.91
C ILE A 23 -4.44 5.11 4.91
N ASN A 24 -3.75 6.13 5.40
CA ASN A 24 -2.84 6.91 4.58
C ASN A 24 -1.49 6.17 4.46
N PRO A 25 -1.09 5.68 3.26
CA PRO A 25 0.18 4.97 3.09
C PRO A 25 1.40 5.85 3.42
N ASP A 26 1.32 7.17 3.24
CA ASP A 26 2.42 8.10 3.55
C ASP A 26 2.73 8.20 5.06
N GLU A 27 1.74 7.90 5.90
CA GLU A 27 1.89 7.89 7.35
C GLU A 27 2.37 6.54 7.90
N VAL A 28 2.38 5.49 7.07
CA VAL A 28 2.83 4.16 7.46
C VAL A 28 4.34 4.15 7.58
N VAL A 29 4.84 3.71 8.73
CA VAL A 29 6.27 3.52 9.00
C VAL A 29 6.64 2.04 8.94
N HIS A 30 5.78 1.19 9.48
CA HIS A 30 6.05 -0.23 9.60
C HIS A 30 4.77 -1.06 9.53
N LEU A 31 4.88 -2.22 8.90
CA LEU A 31 3.81 -3.21 8.78
C LEU A 31 4.32 -4.51 9.39
N ALA A 32 3.56 -5.06 10.33
CA ALA A 32 3.91 -6.31 11.01
C ALA A 32 2.67 -7.22 11.10
N PRO A 33 2.84 -8.55 11.18
CA PRO A 33 1.70 -9.42 11.45
C PRO A 33 1.22 -9.20 12.89
N VAL A 34 -0.09 -9.35 13.12
CA VAL A 34 -0.63 -9.32 14.49
C VAL A 34 -0.05 -10.51 15.26
N PRO A 35 0.54 -10.30 16.45
CA PRO A 35 1.08 -11.39 17.24
C PRO A 35 -0.04 -12.35 17.67
N ALA A 36 0.06 -13.60 17.24
CA ALA A 36 -0.90 -14.66 17.57
C ALA A 36 -0.81 -15.16 19.03
N SER A 37 0.23 -14.72 19.76
CA SER A 37 0.50 -15.14 21.13
C SER A 37 1.36 -14.09 21.86
N GLY A 38 1.14 -13.94 23.16
CA GLY A 38 1.93 -13.07 24.04
C GLY A 38 1.14 -11.89 24.62
N PRO A 39 1.81 -11.00 25.39
CA PRO A 39 1.15 -9.89 26.10
C PRO A 39 0.60 -8.80 25.16
N LEU A 40 1.01 -8.81 23.89
CA LEU A 40 0.54 -7.89 22.85
C LEU A 40 -0.53 -8.53 21.94
N MET A 41 -1.02 -9.73 22.28
CA MET A 41 -2.09 -10.40 21.56
C MET A 41 -3.36 -9.54 21.62
N GLY A 42 -3.83 -9.13 20.44
CA GLY A 42 -5.08 -8.39 20.30
C GLY A 42 -6.29 -9.32 20.23
N PRO A 43 -7.49 -8.76 20.00
CA PRO A 43 -8.70 -9.56 19.76
C PRO A 43 -8.65 -10.35 18.44
N LEU A 44 -7.69 -10.04 17.56
CA LEU A 44 -7.45 -10.77 16.32
C LEU A 44 -6.35 -11.81 16.50
N SER A 45 -6.65 -13.06 16.15
CA SER A 45 -5.67 -14.13 16.03
C SER A 45 -4.89 -14.08 14.71
N THR A 46 -5.38 -13.32 13.72
CA THR A 46 -4.82 -13.21 12.38
C THR A 46 -5.15 -11.83 11.81
N GLY A 47 -4.16 -11.18 11.20
CA GLY A 47 -4.29 -9.85 10.62
C GLY A 47 -2.96 -9.12 10.51
N ALA A 48 -2.99 -7.83 10.19
CA ALA A 48 -1.82 -6.97 10.12
C ALA A 48 -1.92 -5.81 11.13
N ARG A 49 -0.78 -5.43 11.70
CA ARG A 49 -0.58 -4.26 12.54
C ARG A 49 0.17 -3.21 11.75
N ILE A 50 -0.48 -2.07 11.56
CA ILE A 50 0.05 -0.92 10.83
C ILE A 50 0.54 0.10 11.86
N VAL A 51 1.83 0.42 11.83
CA VAL A 51 2.45 1.41 12.71
C VAL A 51 2.63 2.72 11.96
N PHE A 52 2.09 3.79 12.52
CA PHE A 52 2.13 5.13 11.93
C PHE A 52 3.26 5.98 12.48
N ARG A 53 3.58 7.07 11.78
CA ARG A 53 4.59 8.07 12.20
C ARG A 53 4.29 8.70 13.55
N ASN A 54 3.01 8.81 13.92
CA ASN A 54 2.57 9.31 15.22
C ASN A 54 2.72 8.29 16.37
N GLN A 55 3.39 7.16 16.13
CA GLN A 55 3.57 6.04 17.08
C GLN A 55 2.25 5.31 17.44
N SER A 56 1.14 5.65 16.78
CA SER A 56 -0.09 4.89 16.88
C SER A 56 0.02 3.61 16.07
N HIS A 57 -0.79 2.62 16.44
CA HIS A 57 -0.94 1.38 15.69
C HIS A 57 -2.41 1.09 15.43
N GLN A 58 -2.70 0.63 14.21
CA GLN A 58 -4.02 0.15 13.82
C GLN A 58 -3.89 -1.31 13.41
N ASP A 59 -4.63 -2.16 14.12
CA ASP A 59 -4.81 -3.55 13.71
C ASP A 59 -5.93 -3.61 12.66
N VAL A 60 -5.73 -4.46 11.65
CA VAL A 60 -6.68 -4.73 10.56
C VAL A 60 -6.83 -6.24 10.36
N ARG A 61 -7.97 -6.65 9.79
CA ARG A 61 -8.30 -8.07 9.57
C ARG A 61 -7.58 -8.68 8.39
N GLU A 62 -7.24 -7.86 7.40
CA GLU A 62 -6.50 -8.27 6.21
C GLU A 62 -5.13 -8.84 6.58
N LEU A 63 -4.65 -9.78 5.77
CA LEU A 63 -3.34 -10.37 5.96
C LEU A 63 -2.24 -9.36 5.66
N LEU A 64 -1.07 -9.52 6.29
CA LEU A 64 0.08 -8.65 6.08
C LEU A 64 0.42 -8.51 4.59
N ASP A 65 0.47 -9.61 3.85
CA ASP A 65 0.77 -9.61 2.40
C ASP A 65 -0.25 -8.83 1.58
N GLU A 66 -1.54 -8.90 1.93
CA GLU A 66 -2.60 -8.15 1.26
C GLU A 66 -2.46 -6.65 1.53
N VAL A 67 -2.18 -6.29 2.79
CA VAL A 67 -1.98 -4.89 3.21
C VAL A 67 -0.75 -4.30 2.53
N ILE A 68 0.36 -5.04 2.45
CA ILE A 68 1.57 -4.64 1.71
C ILE A 68 1.23 -4.41 0.23
N ALA A 69 0.57 -5.37 -0.42
CA ALA A 69 0.21 -5.26 -1.83
C ALA A 69 -0.68 -4.03 -2.12
N LEU A 70 -1.63 -3.72 -1.23
CA LEU A 70 -2.52 -2.57 -1.35
C LEU A 70 -1.80 -1.24 -1.13
N ILE A 71 -0.89 -1.18 -0.14
CA ILE A 71 -0.06 -0.01 0.12
C ILE A 71 0.92 0.20 -1.03
N ASP A 72 1.59 -0.83 -1.51
CA ASP A 72 2.51 -0.75 -2.65
C ASP A 72 1.77 -0.32 -3.93
N ALA A 73 0.57 -0.86 -4.19
CA ALA A 73 -0.23 -0.47 -5.34
C ALA A 73 -0.63 1.02 -5.33
N ARG A 74 -0.75 1.65 -4.15
CA ARG A 74 -1.15 3.05 -3.99
C ARG A 74 0.02 4.01 -3.76
N GLY A 75 1.09 3.54 -3.11
CA GLY A 75 2.35 4.24 -2.89
C GLY A 75 3.30 4.19 -4.08
N ALA A 76 3.04 3.33 -5.07
CA ALA A 76 3.75 3.30 -6.34
C ALA A 76 3.38 4.49 -7.26
N ILE A 77 3.59 5.71 -6.77
CA ILE A 77 3.96 6.82 -7.63
C ILE A 77 5.47 6.67 -7.90
N GLY A 78 5.85 5.71 -8.75
CA GLY A 78 7.22 5.64 -9.30
C GLY A 78 7.70 4.30 -9.86
N PRO A 79 8.21 4.26 -11.11
CA PRO A 79 7.65 4.90 -12.28
C PRO A 79 6.67 3.92 -12.95
N ARG A 80 5.70 4.49 -13.67
CA ARG A 80 5.18 3.84 -14.88
C ARG A 80 6.39 3.41 -15.70
N ARG A 81 6.77 2.12 -15.65
CA ARG A 81 7.43 1.48 -16.77
C ARG A 81 6.41 1.55 -17.90
N ARG A 82 6.36 2.70 -18.58
CA ARG A 82 6.27 2.69 -20.03
C ARG A 82 7.49 1.88 -20.44
N LEU A 83 7.32 0.56 -20.54
CA LEU A 83 8.12 -0.18 -21.48
C LEU A 83 7.92 0.55 -22.78
N ARG A 84 8.93 1.34 -23.09
CA ARG A 84 9.17 1.98 -24.36
C ARG A 84 9.15 0.82 -25.34
N ALA A 85 7.99 0.55 -25.94
CA ALA A 85 7.91 -0.19 -27.19
C ALA A 85 8.61 0.70 -28.22
N SER A 86 9.93 0.66 -28.19
CA SER A 86 10.79 1.14 -29.24
C SER A 86 10.66 0.10 -30.34
N CYS A 87 9.50 0.07 -31.01
CA CYS A 87 9.39 -0.53 -32.33
C CYS A 87 10.10 0.41 -33.30
N SER A 88 11.42 0.58 -33.12
CA SER A 88 12.31 1.09 -34.14
C SER A 88 12.60 -0.07 -35.09
N CYS A 89 11.59 -0.49 -35.85
CA CYS A 89 11.79 -1.28 -37.05
C CYS A 89 11.73 -0.31 -38.23
N ASN A 90 12.81 0.43 -38.44
CA ASN A 90 13.05 1.12 -39.70
C ASN A 90 13.67 0.06 -40.63
N PRO A 91 13.00 -0.41 -41.70
CA PRO A 91 13.63 -1.32 -42.64
C PRO A 91 14.72 -0.57 -43.42
N PRO A 92 15.89 -1.17 -43.67
CA PRO A 92 16.92 -0.54 -44.48
C PRO A 92 16.41 -0.37 -45.91
N ARG A 93 16.50 0.87 -46.43
CA ARG A 93 16.39 1.17 -47.86
C ARG A 93 17.34 0.27 -48.64
N ALA A 94 16.81 -0.62 -49.46
CA ALA A 94 17.58 -1.27 -50.51
C ALA A 94 17.79 -0.27 -51.66
N PRO A 95 19.02 -0.08 -52.16
CA PRO A 95 19.27 0.66 -53.38
C PRO A 95 19.23 -0.29 -54.58
N ARG A 96 18.42 0.02 -55.60
CA ARG A 96 18.73 -0.17 -57.03
C ARG A 96 17.89 0.78 -57.87
#